data_AF-A0AA37QQZ1-F1
#
_entry.id   AF-A0AA37QQZ1-F1
#
_cell.length_a   1.000
_cell.length_b   1.000
_cell.length_c   1.000
_cell.angle_alpha   90.00
_cell.angle_beta   90.00
_cell.angle_gamma   90.00
#
_symmetry.space_group_name_H-M   'P 1'
#
loop_
_entity.id
_entity.type
_entity.pdbx_description
1 polymer ?
#
loop_
_entity_poly.entity_id
_entity_poly.type
_entity_poly.pdbx_seq_one_letter_code
_entity_poly.pdbx_strand_id
1 'polypeptide(L)' 'MHTLFTLEDLYGLHVGEIDGELCLRLDKSKGTTYLSMFDMFHAWQEQAEKLKSGEITQEEYDQWRYNYPKNYK' A
#
# COMPACT_ATOMS: atom_id res chain seq x y z
N MET A 1 -0.65 14.48 -6.04
CA MET A 1 -1.71 15.11 -5.21
C MET A 1 -3.11 14.68 -5.63
N HIS A 2 -3.57 14.94 -6.86
CA HIS A 2 -4.94 14.57 -7.28
C HIS A 2 -5.30 13.08 -7.06
N THR A 3 -4.39 12.15 -7.38
CA THR A 3 -4.61 10.71 -7.11
C THR A 3 -4.85 10.41 -5.63
N LEU A 4 -4.15 11.10 -4.71
CA LEU A 4 -4.31 10.88 -3.28
C LEU A 4 -5.66 11.39 -2.78
N PHE A 5 -6.14 12.53 -3.30
CA PHE A 5 -7.49 13.02 -2.98
C PHE A 5 -8.58 12.06 -3.47
N THR A 6 -8.41 11.48 -4.66
CA THR A 6 -9.32 10.43 -5.15
C THR A 6 -9.32 9.20 -4.25
N LEU A 7 -8.15 8.78 -3.73
CA LEU A 7 -8.06 7.67 -2.79
C LEU A 7 -8.68 8.00 -1.42
N GLU A 8 -8.61 9.26 -0.99
CA GLU A 8 -9.28 9.76 0.21
C GLU A 8 -10.79 9.66 0.09
N ASP A 9 -11.36 10.21 -0.98
CA ASP A 9 -12.80 10.23 -1.22
C ASP A 9 -13.37 8.81 -1.42
N LEU A 10 -12.72 8.01 -2.27
CA LEU A 10 -13.24 6.70 -2.66
C LEU A 10 -12.94 5.61 -1.64
N TYR A 11 -11.76 5.64 -1.03
CA TYR A 11 -11.25 4.52 -0.25
C TYR A 11 -10.96 4.85 1.22
N GLY A 12 -11.13 6.10 1.65
CA GLY A 12 -10.86 6.52 3.03
C GLY A 12 -9.38 6.52 3.39
N LEU A 13 -8.51 6.74 2.41
CA LEU A 13 -7.13 7.10 2.68
C LEU A 13 -7.11 8.48 3.33
N HIS A 14 -6.34 8.71 4.38
CA HIS A 14 -6.20 10.06 4.92
C HIS A 14 -4.76 10.29 5.37
N VAL A 15 -4.35 11.56 5.42
CA VAL A 15 -3.08 11.93 6.01
C VAL A 15 -3.24 12.01 7.53
N GLY A 16 -2.23 11.57 8.27
CA GLY A 16 -2.12 11.76 9.71
C GLY A 16 -0.67 11.91 10.13
N GLU A 17 -0.44 12.00 11.43
CA GLU A 17 0.90 12.09 12.02
C GLU A 17 1.12 10.91 12.97
N ILE A 18 2.29 10.28 12.90
CA ILE A 18 2.76 9.24 13.82
C ILE A 18 4.22 9.59 14.14
N ASP A 19 4.56 9.74 15.43
CA ASP A 19 5.91 10.05 15.90
C ASP A 19 6.58 11.26 15.21
N GLY A 20 5.78 12.29 14.87
CA GLY A 20 6.23 13.49 14.16
C GLY A 20 6.41 13.33 12.65
N GLU A 21 6.12 12.15 12.10
CA GLU A 21 6.17 11.87 10.66
C GLU A 21 4.78 11.87 10.04
N LEU A 22 4.66 12.54 8.88
CA LEU A 22 3.44 12.49 8.07
C LEU A 22 3.27 11.09 7.47
N CYS A 23 2.13 10.47 7.78
CA CYS A 23 1.79 9.11 7.39
C CYS A 23 0.49 9.08 6.60
N LEU A 24 0.42 8.19 5.60
CA LEU A 24 -0.85 7.81 4.98
C LEU A 24 -1.51 6.70 5.81
N ARG A 25 -2.80 6.86 6.11
CA ARG A 25 -3.55 5.97 6.99
C ARG A 25 -4.86 5.53 6.33
N LEU A 26 -5.28 4.31 6.64
CA LEU A 26 -6.53 3.73 6.16
C LEU A 26 -7.60 3.86 7.24
N ASP A 27 -8.79 4.34 6.86
CA ASP A 27 -9.95 4.44 7.74
C ASP A 27 -10.70 3.10 7.84
N LYS A 28 -10.56 2.42 8.99
CA LYS A 28 -11.25 1.15 9.30
C LYS A 28 -12.77 1.23 9.24
N SER A 29 -13.36 2.42 9.40
CA SER A 29 -14.80 2.61 9.37
C SER A 29 -15.40 2.41 7.96
N LYS A 30 -14.58 2.42 6.90
CA LYS A 30 -14.99 2.25 5.50
C LYS A 30 -15.23 0.79 5.08
N GLY A 31 -15.14 -0.18 6.01
CA GLY A 31 -15.58 -1.55 5.79
C GLY A 31 -14.86 -2.29 4.65
N THR A 32 -15.59 -2.75 3.63
CA THR A 32 -15.03 -3.53 2.51
C THR A 32 -13.98 -2.77 1.70
N THR A 33 -14.12 -1.45 1.60
CA THR A 33 -13.17 -0.59 0.91
C THR A 33 -11.85 -0.47 1.67
N TYR A 34 -11.92 -0.49 3.01
CA TYR A 34 -10.72 -0.60 3.83
C TYR A 34 -10.00 -1.92 3.57
N LEU A 35 -10.73 -3.05 3.52
CA LEU A 35 -10.12 -4.38 3.32
C LEU A 35 -9.35 -4.45 2.00
N SER A 36 -9.89 -3.89 0.91
CA SER A 36 -9.19 -3.92 -0.38
C SER A 36 -7.90 -3.09 -0.39
N MET A 37 -7.90 -1.86 0.13
CA MET A 37 -6.66 -1.08 0.27
C MET A 37 -5.69 -1.69 1.28
N PHE A 38 -6.20 -2.28 2.35
CA PHE A 38 -5.40 -2.95 3.37
C PHE A 38 -4.60 -4.11 2.75
N ASP A 39 -5.24 -4.98 1.97
CA ASP A 39 -4.57 -6.08 1.29
C ASP A 39 -3.51 -5.57 0.29
N MET A 40 -3.80 -4.49 -0.43
CA MET A 40 -2.84 -3.87 -1.34
C MET A 40 -1.60 -3.32 -0.62
N PHE A 41 -1.81 -2.58 0.48
CA PHE A 41 -0.73 -1.99 1.25
C PHE A 41 0.07 -3.05 2.01
N HIS A 42 -0.61 -4.09 2.52
CA HIS A 42 0.05 -5.21 3.18
C HIS A 42 0.95 -5.99 2.20
N ALA A 43 0.45 -6.30 1.00
CA ALA A 43 1.24 -6.96 -0.03
C ALA A 43 2.48 -6.12 -0.41
N TRP A 44 2.34 -4.80 -0.48
CA TRP A 44 3.47 -3.91 -0.71
C TRP A 44 4.46 -3.90 0.48
N GLN A 45 3.97 -3.79 1.71
CA GLN A 45 4.80 -3.83 2.91
C GLN A 45 5.64 -5.12 2.98
N GLU A 46 5.03 -6.28 2.77
CA GLU A 46 5.73 -7.57 2.80
C GLU A 46 6.89 -7.61 1.80
N GLN A 47 6.70 -7.10 0.59
CA GLN A 47 7.77 -7.08 -0.43
C GLN A 47 8.86 -6.07 -0.08
N ALA A 48 8.50 -4.91 0.48
CA ALA A 48 9.48 -3.93 0.94
C ALA A 48 10.31 -4.47 2.12
N GLU A 49 9.70 -5.24 3.02
CA GLU A 49 10.40 -5.90 4.13
C GLU A 49 11.34 -7.01 3.64
N LYS A 50 10.92 -7.83 2.68
CA LYS A 50 11.79 -8.82 2.01
C LYS A 50 12.99 -8.17 1.32
N LEU A 51 12.78 -7.03 0.65
CA LEU A 51 13.88 -6.28 0.05
C LEU A 51 14.83 -5.74 1.13
N LYS A 52 14.29 -5.16 2.20
CA LYS A 52 15.07 -4.61 3.32
C LYS A 52 15.87 -5.68 4.06
N SER A 53 15.34 -6.89 4.19
CA SER A 53 16.03 -8.02 4.84
C SER A 53 17.06 -8.69 3.92
N GLY A 54 17.05 -8.39 2.62
CA GLY A 54 17.87 -9.05 1.61
C GLY A 54 17.37 -10.43 1.19
N GLU A 55 16.10 -10.77 1.49
CA GLU A 55 15.46 -12.00 1.01
C GLU A 55 15.22 -11.97 -0.51
N ILE A 56 14.99 -10.77 -1.06
CA ILE A 56 14.86 -10.55 -2.51
C ILE A 56 15.80 -9.45 -2.98
N THR A 57 16.17 -9.47 -4.26
CA THR A 57 16.96 -8.41 -4.89
C THR A 57 16.10 -7.20 -5.29
N GLN A 58 16.77 -6.09 -5.62
CA GLN A 58 16.08 -4.91 -6.17
C GLN A 58 15.36 -5.26 -7.48
N GLU A 59 15.96 -6.09 -8.33
CA GLU A 59 15.35 -6.54 -9.59
C GLU A 59 14.09 -7.37 -9.34
N GLU A 60 14.09 -8.28 -8.36
CA GLU A 60 12.92 -9.08 -8.02
C GLU A 60 11.77 -8.22 -7.48
N TYR A 61 12.10 -7.23 -6.64
CA TYR A 61 11.13 -6.25 -6.15
C TYR A 61 10.56 -5.41 -7.31
N ASP A 62 11.41 -4.96 -8.25
CA ASP A 62 10.98 -4.21 -9.42
C ASP A 62 10.07 -5.03 -10.33
N GLN A 63 10.43 -6.30 -10.58
CA GLN A 63 9.59 -7.23 -11.33
C GLN A 63 8.23 -7.41 -10.64
N TRP A 64 8.19 -7.55 -9.32
CA TRP A 64 6.93 -7.63 -8.60
C TRP A 64 6.09 -6.35 -8.78
N ARG A 65 6.68 -5.17 -8.64
CA ARG A 65 6.00 -3.88 -8.82
C ARG A 65 5.39 -3.72 -10.22
N TYR A 66 6.11 -4.11 -11.27
CA TYR A 66 5.62 -4.00 -12.65
C TYR A 66 4.50 -5.00 -12.98
N ASN A 67 4.40 -6.10 -12.23
CA ASN A 67 3.43 -7.16 -12.45
C ASN A 67 2.29 -7.16 -11.40
N TYR A 68 2.18 -6.11 -10.57
CA TYR A 68 1.14 -5.96 -9.56
C TYR A 68 -0.09 -5.20 -10.11
N PRO A 69 -1.34 -5.57 -9.74
CA PRO A 69 -1.69 -6.80 -9.02
C PRO A 69 -1.47 -8.01 -9.91
N LYS A 70 -1.05 -9.14 -9.32
CA LYS A 70 -0.96 -10.39 -10.08
C LYS A 70 -2.37 -10.71 -10.59
N ASN A 71 -2.55 -10.62 -11.91
CA ASN A 71 -3.79 -11.03 -12.56
C ASN A 71 -3.91 -12.55 -12.41
N TYR A 72 -4.49 -13.03 -11.31
CA TYR A 72 -5.03 -14.37 -11.25
C TYR A 72 -6.35 -14.35 -12.04
N LYS A 73 -6.27 -14.75 -13.31
CA LYS A 73 -7.46 -15.13 -14.08
C LYS A 73 -8.00 -16.46 -13.57
#